data_AF-A0A848WCC1-F1
#
_entry.id   AF-A0A848WCC1-F1
#
_cell.length_a   1.000
_cell.length_b   1.000
_cell.length_c   1.000
_cell.angle_alpha   90.00
_cell.angle_beta   90.00
_cell.angle_gamma   90.00
#
_symmetry.space_group_name_H-M   'P 1'
#
loop_
_entity.id
_entity.type
_entity.pdbx_description
1 polymer ?
#
loop_
_entity_poly.entity_id
_entity_poly.type
_entity_poly.pdbx_seq_one_letter_code
_entity_poly.pdbx_strand_id
1 'polypeptide(L)'
;MLRVLFCLMIAAGPVFAGPDRVAIHLGSHHAGATTEFEEMNPGLFLSWDRPHGVTVTVGAFRNSYGRGSVAATIAKTVFERNQTSAAVFTGLAHYPGNGSDIRHAVGDVVPLAGVQLRYRHVFMNIMPGDGDTVDAIFSFGVTLPLGNQ
;
A
#
# COMPACT_ATOMS: atom_id res chain seq x y z
N MET A 1 24.44 -18.42 -15.39
CA MET A 1 23.70 -17.16 -15.08
C MET A 1 22.22 -17.50 -15.03
N LEU A 2 21.69 -17.70 -13.82
CA LEU A 2 20.34 -18.20 -13.58
C LEU A 2 19.36 -17.03 -13.72
N ARG A 3 18.60 -17.02 -14.81
CA ARG A 3 17.47 -16.09 -15.02
C ARG A 3 16.36 -16.50 -14.07
N VAL A 4 16.13 -15.72 -13.01
CA VAL A 4 14.99 -15.91 -12.11
C VAL A 4 13.72 -15.58 -12.87
N LEU A 5 13.04 -16.62 -13.32
CA LEU A 5 11.72 -16.57 -13.94
C LEU A 5 10.71 -16.24 -12.83
N PHE A 6 10.27 -14.99 -12.78
CA PHE A 6 9.22 -14.53 -11.87
C PHE A 6 7.89 -15.15 -12.32
N CYS A 7 7.59 -16.35 -11.82
CA CYS A 7 6.40 -17.09 -12.18
C CYS A 7 5.21 -16.52 -11.39
N LEU A 8 4.58 -15.50 -11.97
CA LEU A 8 3.34 -14.90 -11.51
C LEU A 8 2.20 -15.90 -11.81
N MET A 9 2.01 -16.89 -10.94
CA MET A 9 0.82 -17.76 -10.97
C MET A 9 -0.38 -16.94 -10.46
N ILE A 10 -0.87 -16.03 -11.31
CA ILE A 10 -2.19 -15.43 -11.18
C ILE A 10 -3.17 -16.59 -11.36
N ALA A 11 -3.82 -17.00 -10.28
CA ALA A 11 -5.01 -17.84 -10.38
C ALA A 11 -6.03 -17.12 -11.28
N ALA A 12 -6.27 -17.68 -12.46
CA ALA A 12 -7.24 -17.22 -13.44
C ALA A 12 -8.68 -17.45 -12.93
N GLY A 13 -9.13 -16.63 -11.98
CA GLY A 13 -10.55 -16.28 -11.79
C GLY A 13 -10.85 -14.98 -12.55
N PRO A 14 -12.11 -14.49 -12.63
CA PRO A 14 -12.46 -13.42 -13.55
C PRO A 14 -11.76 -12.10 -13.14
N VAL A 15 -10.60 -11.85 -13.77
CA VAL A 15 -9.92 -10.56 -13.88
C VAL A 15 -10.66 -9.67 -14.92
N PHE A 16 -11.92 -9.99 -15.23
CA PHE A 16 -12.75 -9.24 -16.18
C PHE A 16 -13.66 -8.19 -15.51
N ALA A 17 -13.77 -8.18 -14.19
CA ALA A 17 -14.36 -7.04 -13.48
C ALA A 17 -13.28 -5.96 -13.29
N GLY A 18 -13.61 -4.72 -13.70
CA GLY A 18 -12.76 -3.56 -13.45
C GLY A 18 -12.51 -3.33 -11.95
N PRO A 19 -11.60 -2.42 -11.58
CA PRO A 19 -11.39 -2.08 -10.18
C PRO A 19 -12.67 -1.53 -9.53
N ASP A 20 -12.93 -1.88 -8.28
CA ASP A 20 -14.09 -1.43 -7.52
C ASP A 20 -13.92 -0.02 -6.95
N ARG A 21 -12.66 0.35 -6.68
CA ARG A 21 -12.29 1.67 -6.16
C ARG A 21 -11.00 2.18 -6.77
N VAL A 22 -10.90 3.49 -6.87
CA VAL A 22 -9.64 4.21 -7.02
C VAL A 22 -9.29 4.86 -5.69
N ALA A 23 -8.01 4.90 -5.34
CA ALA A 23 -7.49 5.69 -4.23
C ALA A 23 -6.45 6.67 -4.73
N ILE A 24 -6.57 7.91 -4.24
CA ILE A 24 -5.60 8.98 -4.43
C ILE A 24 -4.83 9.07 -3.12
N HIS A 25 -3.60 8.58 -3.13
CA HIS A 25 -2.66 8.76 -2.03
C HIS A 25 -2.13 10.19 -2.09
N LEU A 26 -2.16 10.89 -0.95
CA LEU A 26 -1.81 12.31 -0.88
C LEU A 26 -0.45 12.52 -0.25
N GLY A 27 -0.15 11.75 0.79
CA GLY A 27 1.03 11.97 1.60
C GLY A 27 1.23 10.89 2.65
N SER A 28 2.37 10.99 3.32
CA SER A 28 2.72 10.17 4.47
C SER A 28 3.38 11.00 5.55
N HIS A 29 3.29 10.56 6.80
CA HIS A 29 4.04 11.11 7.91
C HIS A 29 4.93 10.04 8.56
N HIS A 30 6.18 10.37 8.84
CA HIS A 30 7.15 9.46 9.49
C HIS A 30 7.35 9.92 10.95
N ALA A 31 6.68 9.25 11.89
CA ALA A 31 6.80 9.57 13.30
C ALA A 31 8.11 9.02 13.87
N GLY A 32 8.77 9.82 14.72
CA GLY A 32 10.05 9.45 15.32
C GLY A 32 11.20 9.37 14.29
N ALA A 33 11.07 10.04 13.14
CA ALA A 33 12.07 9.97 12.09
C ALA A 33 13.40 10.63 12.52
N THR A 34 14.51 9.92 12.29
CA THR A 34 15.87 10.45 12.52
C THR A 34 16.46 11.20 11.32
N THR A 35 15.75 11.16 10.19
CA THR A 35 16.08 11.88 8.94
C THR A 35 14.83 12.53 8.35
N GLU A 36 15.03 13.49 7.45
CA GLU A 36 13.94 14.08 6.68
C GLU A 36 13.46 13.15 5.56
N PHE A 37 12.14 13.04 5.43
CA PHE A 37 11.48 12.28 4.38
C PHE A 37 10.56 13.19 3.58
N GLU A 38 10.37 12.90 2.30
CA GLU A 38 9.37 13.58 1.49
C GLU A 38 7.97 13.09 1.89
N GLU A 39 7.23 13.94 2.61
CA GLU A 39 5.91 13.62 3.15
C GLU A 39 4.76 13.90 2.17
N MET A 40 4.99 14.77 1.19
CA MET A 40 4.06 15.02 0.08
C MET A 40 4.40 14.09 -1.09
N ASN A 41 3.88 12.87 -1.04
CA ASN A 41 4.34 11.78 -1.88
C ASN A 41 3.17 11.09 -2.62
N PRO A 42 2.52 11.80 -3.56
CA PRO A 42 1.22 11.42 -4.10
C PRO A 42 1.26 10.16 -4.97
N GLY A 43 0.10 9.52 -5.11
CA GLY A 43 -0.05 8.33 -5.93
C GLY A 43 -1.48 7.97 -6.28
N LEU A 44 -1.62 7.01 -7.19
CA LEU A 44 -2.89 6.45 -7.64
C LEU A 44 -2.87 4.93 -7.48
N PHE A 45 -3.94 4.42 -6.88
CA PHE A 45 -4.10 3.01 -6.58
C PHE A 45 -5.48 2.52 -7.03
N LEU A 46 -5.51 1.29 -7.51
CA LEU A 46 -6.72 0.58 -7.92
C LEU A 46 -6.93 -0.60 -6.98
N SER A 47 -8.17 -0.79 -6.54
CA SER A 47 -8.53 -1.85 -5.60
C SER A 47 -9.62 -2.75 -6.17
N TRP A 48 -9.50 -4.04 -5.91
CA TRP A 48 -10.50 -5.07 -6.18
C TRP A 48 -10.94 -5.70 -4.87
N ASP A 49 -12.23 -5.59 -4.57
CA ASP A 49 -12.85 -6.29 -3.47
C ASP A 49 -13.17 -7.73 -3.87
N ARG A 50 -12.85 -8.63 -2.96
CA ARG A 50 -13.02 -10.07 -3.10
C ARG A 50 -13.92 -10.57 -1.98
N PRO A 51 -14.55 -11.75 -2.16
CA PRO A 51 -15.36 -12.36 -1.12
C PRO A 51 -14.64 -12.44 0.23
N HIS A 52 -15.43 -12.49 1.30
CA HIS A 52 -14.94 -12.55 2.68
C HIS A 52 -14.10 -11.32 3.11
N GLY A 53 -14.37 -10.15 2.54
CA GLY A 53 -13.75 -8.90 2.96
C GLY A 53 -12.24 -8.82 2.66
N VAL A 54 -11.81 -9.44 1.58
CA VAL A 54 -10.42 -9.36 1.10
C VAL A 54 -10.34 -8.28 0.02
N THR A 55 -9.37 -7.38 0.09
CA THR A 55 -9.14 -6.38 -0.95
C THR A 55 -7.72 -6.53 -1.48
N VAL A 56 -7.58 -6.61 -2.81
CA VAL A 56 -6.27 -6.52 -3.48
C VAL A 56 -6.12 -5.11 -4.01
N THR A 57 -4.98 -4.47 -3.79
CA THR A 57 -4.70 -3.10 -4.25
C THR A 57 -3.37 -3.05 -4.98
N VAL A 58 -3.32 -2.35 -6.12
CA VAL A 58 -2.09 -2.11 -6.88
C VAL A 58 -2.05 -0.65 -7.28
N GLY A 59 -0.89 -0.02 -7.21
CA GLY A 59 -0.76 1.37 -7.63
C GLY A 59 0.67 1.84 -7.81
N ALA A 60 0.77 3.09 -8.26
CA ALA A 60 2.01 3.80 -8.46
C ALA A 60 1.96 5.12 -7.68
N PHE A 61 3.10 5.51 -7.11
CA PHE A 61 3.21 6.67 -6.24
C PHE A 61 4.63 7.22 -6.23
N ARG A 62 4.81 8.42 -5.71
CA ARG A 62 6.11 8.95 -5.33
C ARG A 62 6.45 8.42 -3.95
N ASN A 63 7.61 7.81 -3.75
CA ASN A 63 8.04 7.34 -2.43
C ASN A 63 8.65 8.49 -1.61
N SER A 64 8.88 8.24 -0.32
CA SER A 64 9.45 9.21 0.63
C SER A 64 10.89 9.64 0.34
N TYR A 65 11.55 9.00 -0.63
CA TYR A 65 12.89 9.36 -1.12
C TYR A 65 12.83 10.17 -2.44
N GLY A 66 11.63 10.57 -2.85
CA GLY A 66 11.42 11.41 -4.02
C GLY A 66 11.52 10.67 -5.36
N ARG A 67 11.24 9.37 -5.40
CA ARG A 67 11.27 8.55 -6.63
C ARG A 67 9.93 7.89 -6.93
N GLY A 68 9.65 7.71 -8.20
CA GLY A 68 8.49 6.92 -8.65
C GLY A 68 8.63 5.46 -8.21
N SER A 69 7.57 4.91 -7.63
CA SER A 69 7.51 3.58 -7.05
C SER A 69 6.17 2.94 -7.34
N VAL A 70 6.10 1.61 -7.21
CA VAL A 70 4.87 0.84 -7.35
C VAL A 70 4.68 -0.02 -6.11
N ALA A 71 3.43 -0.32 -5.75
CA ALA A 71 3.12 -1.24 -4.68
C ALA A 71 1.93 -2.10 -5.00
N ALA A 72 1.93 -3.30 -4.40
CA ALA A 72 0.82 -4.23 -4.41
C ALA A 72 0.57 -4.71 -2.98
N THR A 73 -0.69 -4.64 -2.53
CA THR A 73 -1.09 -5.07 -1.19
C THR A 73 -2.33 -5.96 -1.24
N ILE A 74 -2.46 -6.79 -0.21
CA ILE A 74 -3.67 -7.51 0.13
C ILE A 74 -4.09 -7.09 1.53
N ALA A 75 -5.37 -6.78 1.71
CA ALA A 75 -5.96 -6.39 2.98
C ALA A 75 -7.13 -7.31 3.34
N LYS A 76 -7.31 -7.56 4.63
CA LYS A 76 -8.45 -8.28 5.19
C LYS A 76 -9.20 -7.36 6.14
N THR A 77 -10.45 -7.04 5.83
CA THR A 77 -11.33 -6.32 6.75
C THR A 77 -11.54 -7.17 7.99
N VAL A 78 -11.18 -6.62 9.14
CA VAL A 78 -11.35 -7.26 10.46
C VAL A 78 -12.49 -6.61 11.26
N PHE A 79 -12.87 -5.39 10.89
CA PHE A 79 -13.97 -4.66 11.50
C PHE A 79 -14.64 -3.78 10.45
N GLU A 80 -15.97 -3.77 10.45
CA GLU A 80 -16.78 -2.89 9.63
C GLU A 80 -18.07 -2.52 10.36
N ARG A 81 -18.33 -1.22 10.48
CA ARG A 81 -19.56 -0.70 11.08
C ARG A 81 -19.90 0.66 10.49
N ASN A 82 -21.12 0.80 9.98
CA ASN A 82 -21.61 2.01 9.35
C ASN A 82 -20.70 2.45 8.19
N GLN A 83 -19.99 3.58 8.37
CA GLN A 83 -19.08 4.15 7.37
C GLN A 83 -17.61 3.97 7.76
N THR A 84 -17.34 3.18 8.79
CA THR A 84 -16.00 2.94 9.33
C THR A 84 -15.59 1.49 9.10
N SER A 85 -14.37 1.28 8.62
CA SER A 85 -13.77 -0.04 8.55
C SER A 85 -12.32 -0.03 9.01
N ALA A 86 -11.88 -1.16 9.56
CA ALA A 86 -10.48 -1.44 9.84
C ALA A 86 -10.09 -2.75 9.15
N ALA A 87 -8.90 -2.76 8.56
CA ALA A 87 -8.32 -3.92 7.90
C ALA A 87 -6.88 -4.10 8.32
N VAL A 88 -6.42 -5.35 8.36
CA VAL A 88 -4.98 -5.66 8.41
C VAL A 88 -4.50 -5.89 6.99
N PHE A 89 -3.32 -5.39 6.63
CA PHE A 89 -2.79 -5.53 5.29
C PHE A 89 -1.33 -5.95 5.28
N THR A 90 -0.92 -6.55 4.18
CA THR A 90 0.48 -6.80 3.84
C THR A 90 0.69 -6.65 2.34
N GLY A 91 1.92 -6.47 1.91
CA GLY A 91 2.25 -6.33 0.51
C GLY A 91 3.72 -6.04 0.28
N LEU A 92 4.01 -5.58 -0.92
CA LEU A 92 5.34 -5.22 -1.37
C LEU A 92 5.28 -3.88 -2.09
N ALA A 93 6.31 -3.07 -1.91
CA ALA A 93 6.58 -1.92 -2.75
C ALA A 93 7.94 -2.05 -3.40
N HIS A 94 8.08 -1.55 -4.61
CA HIS A 94 9.34 -1.49 -5.32
C HIS A 94 9.81 -0.04 -5.36
N TYR A 95 10.95 0.27 -4.72
CA TYR A 95 11.56 1.59 -4.57
C TYR A 95 12.90 1.63 -5.32
N PRO A 96 12.90 1.94 -6.62
CA PRO A 96 14.09 1.80 -7.46
C PRO A 96 15.26 2.67 -6.96
N GLY A 97 16.37 2.03 -6.62
CA GLY A 97 17.58 2.68 -6.13
C GLY A 97 17.52 3.19 -4.69
N ASN A 98 16.53 2.77 -3.88
CA ASN A 98 16.45 3.10 -2.45
C ASN A 98 16.47 1.86 -1.55
N GLY A 99 16.67 0.66 -2.10
CA GLY A 99 16.68 -0.57 -1.31
C GLY A 99 17.72 -0.61 -0.19
N SER A 100 18.91 -0.04 -0.43
CA SER A 100 20.00 0.00 0.56
C SER A 100 19.70 0.83 1.79
N ASP A 101 18.76 1.78 1.69
CA ASP A 101 18.42 2.72 2.76
C ASP A 101 17.34 2.16 3.69
N ILE A 102 16.81 0.97 3.37
CA ILE A 102 15.67 0.37 4.05
C ILE A 102 16.07 -1.01 4.56
N ARG A 103 16.16 -1.12 5.89
CA ARG A 103 16.65 -2.32 6.59
C ARG A 103 16.00 -3.63 6.15
N HIS A 104 14.70 -3.61 5.88
CA HIS A 104 13.93 -4.82 5.55
C HIS A 104 13.78 -5.07 4.04
N ALA A 105 14.44 -4.29 3.20
CA ALA A 105 14.34 -4.46 1.75
C ALA A 105 15.17 -5.65 1.25
N VAL A 106 14.68 -6.30 0.20
CA VAL A 106 15.43 -7.32 -0.57
C VAL A 106 15.68 -6.75 -1.95
N GLY A 107 16.90 -6.24 -2.17
CA GLY A 107 17.15 -5.34 -3.29
C GLY A 107 16.30 -4.08 -3.13
N ASP A 108 15.61 -3.64 -4.18
CA ASP A 108 14.71 -2.47 -4.15
C ASP A 108 13.28 -2.80 -3.71
N VAL A 109 13.01 -4.01 -3.22
CA VAL A 109 11.67 -4.43 -2.80
C VAL A 109 11.51 -4.33 -1.29
N VAL A 110 10.56 -3.52 -0.86
CA VAL A 110 10.25 -3.20 0.53
C VAL A 110 8.98 -3.95 0.96
N PRO A 111 9.03 -4.77 2.02
CA PRO A 111 7.83 -5.37 2.57
C PRO A 111 6.96 -4.30 3.25
N LEU A 112 5.66 -4.38 3.03
CA LEU A 112 4.66 -3.53 3.68
C LEU A 112 3.77 -4.40 4.57
N ALA A 113 3.43 -3.91 5.75
CA ALA A 113 2.41 -4.49 6.61
C ALA A 113 1.88 -3.44 7.58
N GLY A 114 0.61 -3.56 7.97
CA GLY A 114 0.02 -2.61 8.90
C GLY A 114 -1.48 -2.72 9.06
N VAL A 115 -2.06 -1.66 9.60
CA VAL A 115 -3.50 -1.50 9.76
C VAL A 115 -3.98 -0.38 8.84
N GLN A 116 -5.04 -0.63 8.10
CA GLN A 116 -5.75 0.39 7.34
C GLN A 116 -7.04 0.74 8.07
N LEU A 117 -7.25 2.03 8.29
CA LEU A 117 -8.50 2.61 8.75
C LEU A 117 -9.15 3.35 7.59
N ARG A 118 -10.47 3.26 7.48
CA ARG A 118 -11.25 4.01 6.49
C ARG A 118 -12.49 4.60 7.15
N TYR A 119 -12.76 5.86 6.85
CA TYR A 119 -14.01 6.54 7.19
C TYR A 119 -14.55 7.21 5.93
N ARG A 120 -15.68 6.72 5.42
CA ARG A 120 -16.23 7.12 4.12
C ARG A 120 -15.16 7.02 3.01
N HIS A 121 -14.82 8.16 2.41
CA HIS A 121 -13.88 8.30 1.32
C HIS A 121 -12.46 8.60 1.80
N VAL A 122 -12.17 8.63 3.11
CA VAL A 122 -10.83 8.91 3.63
C VAL A 122 -10.22 7.61 4.17
N PHE A 123 -8.95 7.37 3.87
CA PHE A 123 -8.20 6.25 4.44
C PHE A 123 -6.91 6.71 5.10
N MET A 124 -6.45 5.90 6.04
CA MET A 124 -5.13 6.00 6.66
C MET A 124 -4.56 4.59 6.84
N ASN A 125 -3.33 4.38 6.39
CA ASN A 125 -2.52 3.22 6.64
C ASN A 125 -1.53 3.55 7.75
N ILE A 126 -1.43 2.70 8.75
CA ILE A 126 -0.49 2.80 9.85
C ILE A 126 0.43 1.58 9.76
N MET A 127 1.71 1.83 9.55
CA MET A 127 2.73 0.81 9.41
C MET A 127 3.76 0.98 10.51
N PRO A 128 4.15 -0.10 11.22
CA PRO A 128 5.28 0.00 12.14
C PRO A 128 6.55 0.29 11.34
N GLY A 129 7.42 1.14 11.89
CA GLY A 129 8.76 1.34 11.36
C GLY A 129 9.75 0.29 11.90
N ASP A 130 11.03 0.56 11.72
CA ASP A 130 12.12 -0.30 12.23
C ASP A 130 12.48 0.01 13.70
N GLY A 131 11.98 1.13 14.24
CA GLY A 131 12.29 1.63 15.60
C GLY A 131 13.69 2.22 15.74
N ASP A 132 14.50 2.19 14.69
CA ASP A 132 15.86 2.75 14.65
C ASP A 132 15.87 4.07 13.88
N THR A 133 15.18 4.09 12.73
CA THR A 133 15.11 5.22 11.79
C THR A 133 13.75 5.90 11.86
N VAL A 134 12.68 5.12 12.02
CA VAL A 134 11.28 5.56 12.06
C VAL A 134 10.51 4.66 13.03
N ASP A 135 9.66 5.23 13.87
CA ASP A 135 8.81 4.46 14.80
C ASP A 135 7.56 3.94 14.10
N ALA A 136 6.93 4.80 13.31
CA ALA A 136 5.71 4.49 12.56
C ALA A 136 5.54 5.38 11.33
N ILE A 137 4.89 4.83 10.31
CA ILE A 137 4.56 5.53 9.08
C ILE A 137 3.04 5.61 8.94
N PHE A 138 2.54 6.82 8.74
CA PHE A 138 1.12 7.10 8.51
C PHE A 138 0.93 7.54 7.08
N SER A 139 0.38 6.70 6.21
CA SER A 139 0.05 7.05 4.82
C SER A 139 -1.43 7.37 4.70
N PHE A 140 -1.82 8.46 4.06
CA PHE A 140 -3.23 8.85 3.98
C PHE A 140 -3.65 9.29 2.58
N GLY A 141 -4.95 9.32 2.37
CA GLY A 141 -5.52 9.73 1.10
C GLY A 141 -7.02 9.59 1.05
N VAL A 142 -7.55 9.65 -0.17
CA VAL A 142 -8.98 9.49 -0.43
C VAL A 142 -9.25 8.29 -1.33
N THR A 143 -10.44 7.70 -1.20
CA THR A 143 -10.91 6.60 -2.04
C THR A 143 -12.29 6.90 -2.60
N LEU A 144 -12.46 6.62 -3.88
CA LEU A 144 -13.67 6.85 -4.63
C LEU A 144 -14.15 5.51 -5.21
N PRO A 145 -15.46 5.17 -5.05
CA PRO A 145 -16.02 4.01 -5.71
C PRO A 145 -16.06 4.23 -7.23
N LEU A 146 -15.81 3.17 -7.99
CA LEU A 146 -15.89 3.18 -9.45
C LEU A 146 -17.18 2.55 -10.00
N GLY A 147 -18.10 2.15 -9.12
CA GLY A 147 -19.45 1.71 -9.49
C GLY A 147 -19.59 0.25 -9.91
N ASN A 148 -18.61 -0.61 -9.59
CA ASN A 148 -18.63 -2.04 -9.91
C ASN A 148 -19.18 -2.95 -8.79
N GLN A 149 -19.84 -2.37 -7.77
CA GLN A 149 -20.42 -3.12 -6.64
C GLN A 149 -21.89 -3.48 -6.85
#